data_AF-A0A8C1PKJ1-F1
#
_entry.id   AF-A0A8C1PKJ1-F1
#
_cell.length_a   1.000
_cell.length_b   1.000
_cell.length_c   1.000
_cell.angle_alpha   90.00
_cell.angle_beta   90.00
_cell.angle_gamma   90.00
#
_symmetry.space_group_name_H-M   'P 1'
#
loop_
_entity.id
_entity.type
_entity.pdbx_description
1 polymer ?
#
loop_
_entity_poly.entity_id
_entity_poly.type
_entity_poly.pdbx_seq_one_letter_code
_entity_poly.pdbx_strand_id
1 'polypeptide(L)'
;MSDLTFCKGSYPYFEINVIHVMVITDIDDKIIQRSLEQNISPTVLARMHEEEFKRDMQALRVLPPAVYMRVTDNIPQIVAFVERIIGNGHVYVTSQGNVYFDTQSIGDRYGKLVNLGGIVGEIILCNGNIHKHLFALVCSSVFGSQLDIHSGGIDLAFPHHENEIAQSEAYHQCEQWGNYFLHSGHLHLKGSVEKMSKSLKNYVTIKDFLESYTANEFRLFCLLTRYRSAIDYSDASMNEARSTLSTISAFCHTAQAYMQGHLQCQPIEEGILWERLSATQSSVRKALADDFDTPKAVNVIMSLIHHGNCQLQPATKNNGPRCPAVFGAMLSYVREIMAVFGVDLLDRKEVHDSSGVLNNVVEELVHFRSKVRKFALSVEDQASQNPQTGSEIQKRHPQPDRVPLLKVCDALRNNLAPLGVHIKVRFLPIRLSAAELLKENSWLLYKHGTL
;
A
#
# COMPACT_ATOMS: atom_id res chain seq x y z
N MET A 1 12.14 1.66 -3.28
CA MET A 1 11.08 1.91 -2.27
C MET A 1 11.02 3.37 -1.83
N SER A 2 11.69 4.28 -2.53
CA SER A 2 11.75 5.71 -2.20
C SER A 2 10.71 6.49 -2.98
N ASP A 3 9.44 6.25 -2.69
CA ASP A 3 8.39 7.22 -3.04
C ASP A 3 8.44 8.30 -1.93
N LEU A 4 9.44 9.19 -2.03
CA LEU A 4 9.60 10.34 -1.13
C LEU A 4 8.56 11.44 -1.38
N THR A 5 7.70 11.22 -2.38
CA THR A 5 6.56 12.07 -2.69
C THR A 5 5.44 11.75 -1.71
N PHE A 6 5.48 12.41 -0.55
CA PHE A 6 4.36 12.45 0.38
C PHE A 6 3.12 13.03 -0.32
N CYS A 7 2.17 12.16 -0.65
CA CYS A 7 1.00 12.49 -1.46
C CYS A 7 -0.29 11.96 -0.81
N LYS A 8 -1.30 12.83 -0.70
CA LYS A 8 -2.68 12.43 -0.41
C LYS A 8 -3.35 12.03 -1.72
N GLY A 9 -3.27 10.75 -2.09
CA GLY A 9 -3.68 10.32 -3.41
C GLY A 9 -2.83 11.00 -4.49
N SER A 10 -3.45 11.81 -5.35
CA SER A 10 -2.75 12.58 -6.41
C SER A 10 -2.25 13.97 -5.98
N TYR A 11 -2.50 14.40 -4.73
CA TYR A 11 -2.17 15.76 -4.28
C TYR A 11 -0.94 15.78 -3.37
N PRO A 12 0.09 16.61 -3.66
CA PRO A 12 1.32 16.66 -2.86
C PRO A 12 1.11 17.38 -1.53
N TYR A 13 1.69 16.84 -0.44
CA TYR A 13 1.57 17.42 0.91
C TYR A 13 2.26 18.79 1.06
N PHE A 14 3.37 18.99 0.35
CA PHE A 14 4.12 20.25 0.35
C PHE A 14 3.72 21.21 -0.78
N GLU A 15 2.67 20.89 -1.55
CA GLU A 15 2.23 21.70 -2.70
C GLU A 15 3.31 21.86 -3.79
N ILE A 16 4.25 20.91 -3.85
CA ILE A 16 5.29 20.85 -4.88
C ILE A 16 4.82 19.91 -5.98
N ASN A 17 4.78 20.40 -7.22
CA ASN A 17 4.53 19.57 -8.38
C ASN A 17 5.78 18.73 -8.68
N VAL A 18 5.64 17.41 -8.63
CA VAL A 18 6.75 16.48 -8.88
C VAL A 18 6.44 15.66 -10.13
N ILE A 19 7.34 15.70 -11.09
CA ILE A 19 7.33 14.79 -12.25
C ILE A 19 8.29 13.65 -11.93
N HIS A 20 7.75 12.54 -11.43
CA HIS A 20 8.53 11.34 -11.13
C HIS A 20 8.63 10.46 -12.38
N VAL A 21 9.86 10.16 -12.80
CA VAL A 21 10.16 9.20 -13.87
C VAL A 21 10.94 8.04 -13.28
N MET A 22 10.57 6.81 -13.65
CA MET A 22 11.27 5.60 -13.22
C MET A 22 11.77 4.83 -14.42
N VAL A 23 13.06 4.50 -14.42
CA VAL A 23 13.67 3.66 -15.44
C VAL A 23 13.41 2.18 -15.13
N ILE A 24 13.01 1.41 -16.14
CA ILE A 24 12.91 -0.04 -16.11
C ILE A 24 14.07 -0.62 -16.93
N THR A 25 15.01 -1.25 -16.25
CA THR A 25 16.09 -2.00 -16.89
C THR A 25 15.55 -3.33 -17.41
N ASP A 26 15.13 -3.34 -18.67
CA ASP A 26 14.56 -4.51 -19.36
C ASP A 26 15.55 -5.22 -20.30
N ILE A 27 16.84 -4.87 -20.19
CA ILE A 27 17.97 -5.54 -20.84
C ILE A 27 19.17 -5.57 -19.87
N ASP A 28 19.67 -6.77 -19.57
CA ASP A 28 20.83 -7.00 -18.70
C ASP A 28 21.33 -8.43 -18.89
N ASP A 29 22.61 -8.70 -18.60
CA ASP A 29 23.18 -10.05 -18.62
C ASP A 29 22.36 -11.05 -17.79
N LYS A 30 21.85 -10.63 -16.62
CA LYS A 30 21.02 -11.48 -15.77
C LYS A 30 19.69 -11.84 -16.42
N ILE A 31 19.11 -10.93 -17.19
CA ILE A 31 17.86 -11.17 -17.92
C ILE A 31 18.14 -12.15 -19.06
N ILE A 32 19.22 -11.93 -19.82
CA ILE A 32 19.63 -12.81 -20.92
C ILE A 32 19.92 -14.23 -20.42
N GLN A 33 20.71 -14.35 -19.35
CA GLN A 33 21.03 -15.65 -18.76
C GLN A 33 19.77 -16.37 -18.27
N ARG A 34 18.89 -15.66 -17.54
CA ARG A 34 17.65 -16.25 -17.02
C ARG A 34 16.68 -16.63 -18.14
N SER A 35 16.63 -15.86 -19.22
CA SER A 35 15.74 -16.16 -20.35
C SER A 35 16.18 -17.44 -21.08
N LEU A 36 17.50 -17.66 -21.19
CA LEU A 36 18.07 -18.91 -21.69
C LEU A 36 17.74 -20.09 -20.77
N GLU A 37 17.86 -19.93 -19.45
CA GLU A 37 17.51 -20.96 -18.46
C GLU A 37 16.03 -21.37 -18.54
N GLN A 38 15.14 -20.43 -18.83
CA GLN A 38 13.69 -20.65 -18.91
C GLN A 38 13.17 -20.93 -20.32
N ASN A 39 14.04 -20.91 -21.33
CA ASN A 39 13.68 -21.05 -22.74
C ASN A 39 12.57 -20.08 -23.19
N ILE A 40 12.67 -18.82 -22.78
CA ILE A 40 11.78 -17.73 -23.21
C ILE A 40 12.61 -16.55 -23.72
N SER A 41 12.00 -15.65 -24.49
CA SER A 41 12.73 -14.47 -24.97
C SER A 41 13.05 -13.49 -23.81
N PRO A 42 14.22 -12.80 -23.83
CA PRO A 42 14.56 -11.79 -22.83
C PRO A 42 13.48 -10.70 -22.68
N THR A 43 12.93 -10.22 -23.80
CA THR A 43 11.87 -9.21 -23.80
C THR A 43 10.61 -9.69 -23.10
N VAL A 44 10.18 -10.93 -23.34
CA VAL A 44 9.00 -11.50 -22.67
C VAL A 44 9.26 -11.66 -21.17
N LEU A 45 10.42 -12.21 -20.79
CA LEU A 45 10.82 -12.35 -19.39
C LEU A 45 10.82 -10.99 -18.67
N ALA A 46 11.42 -9.97 -19.28
CA ALA A 46 11.49 -8.63 -18.70
C ALA A 46 10.10 -8.00 -18.54
N ARG A 47 9.22 -8.13 -19.54
CA ARG A 47 7.84 -7.61 -19.45
C ARG A 47 7.01 -8.33 -18.38
N MET A 48 7.18 -9.64 -18.22
CA MET A 48 6.50 -10.40 -17.16
C MET A 48 6.91 -9.90 -15.77
N HIS A 49 8.21 -9.70 -15.53
CA HIS A 49 8.71 -9.19 -14.25
C HIS A 49 8.42 -7.70 -14.03
N GLU A 50 8.36 -6.90 -15.09
CA GLU A 50 7.90 -5.49 -15.01
C GLU A 50 6.46 -5.43 -14.47
N GLU A 51 5.56 -6.26 -15.00
CA GLU A 51 4.16 -6.31 -14.54
C GLU A 51 4.00 -6.95 -13.15
N GLU A 52 4.88 -7.87 -12.76
CA GLU A 52 4.99 -8.35 -11.38
C GLU A 52 5.43 -7.23 -10.44
N PHE A 53 6.48 -6.50 -10.79
CA PHE A 53 6.97 -5.35 -10.02
C PHE A 53 5.88 -4.28 -9.82
N LYS A 54 5.15 -3.91 -10.87
CA LYS A 54 4.04 -2.94 -10.76
C LYS A 54 2.94 -3.42 -9.82
N ARG A 55 2.59 -4.71 -9.88
CA ARG A 55 1.60 -5.32 -8.98
C ARG A 55 2.09 -5.31 -7.53
N ASP A 56 3.35 -5.62 -7.28
CA ASP A 56 3.94 -5.56 -5.94
C ASP A 56 3.95 -4.12 -5.39
N MET A 57 4.34 -3.14 -6.21
CA MET A 57 4.30 -1.73 -5.83
C MET A 57 2.87 -1.29 -5.51
N GLN A 58 1.89 -1.67 -6.32
CA GLN A 58 0.47 -1.38 -6.06
C GLN A 58 -0.05 -2.07 -4.79
N ALA A 59 0.33 -3.33 -4.55
CA ALA A 59 -0.05 -4.07 -3.34
C ALA A 59 0.51 -3.40 -2.08
N LEU A 60 1.70 -2.80 -2.17
CA LEU A 60 2.30 -1.97 -1.13
C LEU A 60 1.83 -0.51 -1.18
N ARG A 61 0.85 -0.17 -2.02
CA ARG A 61 0.23 1.17 -2.18
C ARG A 61 1.19 2.27 -2.63
N VAL A 62 2.29 1.90 -3.30
CA VAL A 62 3.26 2.82 -3.88
C VAL A 62 2.62 3.47 -5.10
N LEU A 63 2.75 4.80 -5.22
CA LEU A 63 2.16 5.48 -6.35
C LEU A 63 3.00 5.18 -7.60
N PRO A 64 2.37 4.98 -8.77
CA PRO A 64 3.12 4.87 -10.00
C PRO A 64 3.82 6.20 -10.32
N PRO A 65 5.02 6.16 -10.93
CA PRO A 65 5.64 7.34 -11.51
C PRO A 65 4.76 7.89 -12.65
N ALA A 66 4.99 9.14 -13.03
CA ALA A 66 4.34 9.75 -14.20
C ALA A 66 4.66 8.97 -15.48
N VAL A 67 5.89 8.47 -15.60
CA VAL A 67 6.35 7.69 -16.75
C VAL A 67 7.27 6.56 -16.28
N TYR A 68 7.00 5.35 -16.78
CA TYR A 68 7.99 4.26 -16.79
C TYR A 68 8.75 4.30 -18.11
N MET A 69 10.08 4.37 -18.05
CA MET A 69 10.93 4.39 -19.22
C MET A 69 11.76 3.13 -19.32
N ARG A 70 11.53 2.34 -20.36
CA ARG A 70 12.32 1.12 -20.60
C ARG A 70 13.58 1.44 -21.39
N VAL A 71 14.63 0.71 -21.10
CA VAL A 71 15.91 0.88 -21.80
C VAL A 71 15.77 0.46 -23.26
N THR A 72 15.10 -0.67 -23.53
CA THR A 72 14.91 -1.16 -24.92
C THR A 72 14.12 -0.19 -25.80
N ASP A 73 13.20 0.58 -25.23
CA ASP A 73 12.41 1.58 -25.96
C ASP A 73 13.23 2.85 -26.29
N ASN A 74 14.41 3.04 -25.67
CA ASN A 74 15.23 4.26 -25.77
C ASN A 74 16.63 4.03 -26.38
N ILE A 75 16.85 2.90 -27.04
CA ILE A 75 18.15 2.55 -27.66
C ILE A 75 18.66 3.62 -28.64
N PRO A 76 17.84 4.21 -29.55
CA PRO A 76 18.33 5.25 -30.45
C PRO A 76 18.89 6.49 -29.72
N GLN A 77 18.23 6.92 -28.65
CA GLN A 77 18.66 8.05 -27.81
C GLN A 77 19.96 7.72 -27.07
N ILE A 78 20.07 6.48 -26.59
CA ILE A 78 21.29 5.96 -25.94
C ILE A 78 22.48 6.00 -26.90
N VAL A 79 22.29 5.54 -28.14
CA VAL A 79 23.34 5.59 -29.17
C VAL A 79 23.75 7.03 -29.47
N ALA A 80 22.79 7.92 -29.71
CA ALA A 80 23.06 9.34 -29.98
C ALA A 80 23.81 10.02 -28.81
N PHE A 81 23.53 9.61 -27.57
CA PHE A 81 24.24 10.12 -26.40
C PHE A 81 25.70 9.67 -26.38
N VAL A 82 25.95 8.38 -26.61
CA VAL A 82 27.32 7.84 -26.66
C VAL A 82 28.11 8.50 -27.78
N GLU A 83 27.52 8.66 -28.97
CA GLU A 83 28.14 9.37 -30.10
C GLU A 83 28.55 10.80 -29.73
N ARG A 84 27.69 11.52 -28.98
CA ARG A 84 28.02 12.87 -28.52
C ARG A 84 29.15 12.89 -27.50
N ILE A 85 29.17 11.97 -26.54
CA ILE A 85 30.28 11.88 -25.58
C ILE A 85 31.61 11.57 -26.30
N ILE A 86 31.57 10.68 -27.30
CA ILE A 86 32.72 10.40 -28.16
C ILE A 86 33.18 11.70 -28.85
N GLY A 87 32.24 12.44 -29.45
CA GLY A 87 32.51 13.73 -30.08
C GLY A 87 33.10 14.77 -29.12
N ASN A 88 32.72 14.72 -27.84
CA ASN A 88 33.22 15.60 -26.80
C ASN A 88 34.60 15.16 -26.24
N GLY A 89 35.14 14.01 -26.66
CA GLY A 89 36.49 13.56 -26.29
C GLY A 89 36.60 12.88 -24.92
N HIS A 90 35.49 12.41 -24.35
CA HIS A 90 35.46 11.77 -23.02
C HIS A 90 35.51 10.24 -23.06
N VAL A 91 35.81 9.65 -24.22
CA VAL A 91 35.73 8.22 -24.47
C VAL A 91 36.94 7.73 -25.25
N TYR A 92 37.39 6.51 -24.96
CA TYR A 92 38.42 5.82 -25.73
C TYR A 92 37.93 4.45 -26.22
N VAL A 93 38.46 4.03 -27.37
CA VAL A 93 38.13 2.74 -28.00
C VAL A 93 39.31 1.78 -27.85
N THR A 94 39.06 0.56 -27.39
CA THR A 94 40.10 -0.48 -27.28
C THR A 94 40.32 -1.17 -28.61
N SER A 95 41.45 -1.87 -28.75
CA SER A 95 41.78 -2.68 -29.93
C SER A 95 40.75 -3.80 -30.22
N GLN A 96 39.90 -4.15 -29.25
CA GLN A 96 38.83 -5.14 -29.39
C GLN A 96 37.49 -4.52 -29.82
N GLY A 97 37.43 -3.19 -30.03
CA GLY A 97 36.21 -2.48 -30.41
C GLY A 97 35.32 -2.06 -29.23
N ASN A 98 35.82 -2.19 -28.00
CA ASN A 98 35.08 -1.78 -26.79
C ASN A 98 35.28 -0.29 -26.52
N VAL A 99 34.27 0.38 -25.99
CA VAL A 99 34.22 1.85 -25.90
C VAL A 99 34.08 2.24 -24.43
N TYR A 100 35.07 2.90 -23.84
CA TYR A 100 35.13 3.15 -22.38
C TYR A 100 35.04 4.66 -22.09
N PHE A 101 34.48 5.05 -20.93
CA PHE A 101 34.67 6.42 -20.45
C PHE A 101 36.14 6.58 -20.11
N ASP A 102 36.68 7.73 -20.45
CA ASP A 102 37.84 8.20 -19.74
C ASP A 102 37.40 9.01 -18.51
N THR A 103 37.35 8.38 -17.34
CA THR A 103 37.08 9.10 -16.07
C THR A 103 38.09 10.24 -15.80
N GLN A 104 39.33 10.15 -16.33
CA GLN A 104 40.33 11.20 -16.16
C GLN A 104 39.97 12.46 -16.95
N SER A 105 39.21 12.31 -18.04
CA SER A 105 38.73 13.44 -18.85
C SER A 105 37.74 14.35 -18.12
N ILE A 106 37.11 13.87 -17.04
CA ILE A 106 36.23 14.65 -16.15
C ILE A 106 37.01 15.26 -14.97
N GLY A 107 38.28 14.88 -14.79
CA GLY A 107 39.19 15.47 -13.81
C GLY A 107 38.77 15.24 -12.37
N ASP A 108 38.91 16.27 -11.54
CA ASP A 108 38.57 16.26 -10.11
C ASP A 108 37.05 16.19 -9.84
N ARG A 109 36.24 16.24 -10.90
CA ARG A 109 34.78 16.12 -10.80
C ARG A 109 34.30 14.68 -10.62
N TYR A 110 35.10 13.70 -11.03
CA TYR A 110 34.76 12.29 -10.84
C TYR A 110 35.05 11.84 -9.40
N GLY A 111 34.09 11.18 -8.77
CA GLY A 111 34.17 10.73 -7.37
C GLY A 111 33.61 11.73 -6.36
N LYS A 112 33.04 12.86 -6.83
CA LYS A 112 32.52 13.93 -5.97
C LYS A 112 31.29 13.48 -5.16
N LEU A 113 30.45 12.59 -5.69
CA LEU A 113 29.22 12.17 -5.01
C LEU A 113 29.52 11.36 -3.74
N VAL A 114 30.53 10.50 -3.78
CA VAL A 114 30.91 9.62 -2.67
C VAL A 114 32.21 10.04 -1.95
N ASN A 115 32.77 11.19 -2.32
CA ASN A 115 34.03 11.72 -1.78
C ASN A 115 35.18 10.70 -1.83
N LEU A 116 35.34 10.04 -2.99
CA LEU A 116 36.50 9.21 -3.26
C LEU A 116 37.69 10.15 -3.48
N GLY A 117 38.75 10.05 -2.67
CA GLY A 117 39.93 10.91 -2.75
C GLY A 117 40.83 10.73 -3.99
N GLY A 118 40.25 10.49 -5.18
CA GLY A 118 40.90 10.09 -6.44
C GLY A 118 41.48 8.67 -6.38
N ILE A 119 41.70 7.87 -7.44
CA ILE A 119 41.26 7.75 -8.84
C ILE A 119 40.99 6.24 -8.99
N VAL A 120 39.86 5.83 -9.59
CA VAL A 120 39.77 4.51 -10.25
C VAL A 120 38.93 4.69 -11.52
N GLY A 121 39.51 4.39 -12.68
CA GLY A 121 38.80 4.47 -13.96
C GLY A 121 37.78 3.35 -14.15
N GLU A 122 36.72 3.62 -14.91
CA GLU A 122 35.61 2.67 -15.10
C GLU A 122 35.10 2.59 -16.55
N ILE A 123 34.41 1.47 -16.83
CA ILE A 123 34.02 0.93 -18.13
C ILE A 123 32.65 1.46 -18.58
N ILE A 124 32.52 1.90 -19.84
CA ILE A 124 31.23 2.32 -20.44
C ILE A 124 30.63 1.28 -21.39
N LEU A 125 31.41 0.55 -22.19
CA LEU A 125 30.93 -0.50 -23.10
C LEU A 125 31.92 -1.67 -23.13
N CYS A 126 31.39 -2.89 -23.01
CA CYS A 126 32.11 -4.14 -23.20
C CYS A 126 31.42 -4.96 -24.31
N ASN A 127 32.16 -5.28 -25.37
CA ASN A 127 31.80 -6.15 -26.48
C ASN A 127 30.47 -5.82 -27.19
N GLY A 128 30.20 -4.53 -27.45
CA GLY A 128 28.98 -4.11 -28.16
C GLY A 128 27.67 -4.25 -27.36
N ASN A 129 27.74 -4.65 -26.09
CA ASN A 129 26.60 -4.68 -25.17
C ASN A 129 26.59 -3.44 -24.28
N ILE A 130 25.41 -2.83 -24.15
CA ILE A 130 25.16 -1.69 -23.26
C ILE A 130 25.37 -2.16 -21.82
N HIS A 131 26.43 -1.66 -21.16
CA HIS A 131 26.75 -2.03 -19.78
C HIS A 131 25.91 -1.22 -18.79
N LYS A 132 25.82 -1.73 -17.55
CA LYS A 132 24.96 -1.28 -16.43
C LYS A 132 25.12 0.17 -15.94
N HIS A 133 25.78 1.03 -16.71
CA HIS A 133 26.09 2.41 -16.37
C HIS A 133 25.61 3.43 -17.41
N LEU A 134 24.95 2.99 -18.49
CA LEU A 134 24.28 3.86 -19.48
C LEU A 134 22.82 4.20 -19.09
N PHE A 135 22.46 4.16 -17.80
CA PHE A 135 21.07 4.38 -17.36
C PHE A 135 20.74 5.87 -17.11
N ALA A 136 21.75 6.68 -16.82
CA ALA A 136 21.73 8.15 -16.79
C ALA A 136 21.11 8.77 -18.04
N LEU A 137 21.26 8.08 -19.17
CA LEU A 137 20.90 8.49 -20.52
C LEU A 137 19.41 8.74 -20.71
N VAL A 138 18.61 7.89 -20.08
CA VAL A 138 17.16 7.91 -20.21
C VAL A 138 16.63 9.13 -19.44
N CYS A 139 17.10 9.34 -18.21
CA CYS A 139 16.75 10.52 -17.40
C CYS A 139 17.24 11.82 -18.03
N SER A 140 18.49 11.85 -18.53
CA SER A 140 19.10 13.01 -19.18
C SER A 140 18.39 13.40 -20.49
N SER A 141 17.83 12.43 -21.23
CA SER A 141 17.02 12.70 -22.41
C SER A 141 15.67 13.38 -22.11
N VAL A 142 15.14 13.19 -20.90
CA VAL A 142 13.86 13.76 -20.47
C VAL A 142 14.03 15.10 -19.78
N PHE A 143 15.00 15.20 -18.86
CA PHE A 143 15.20 16.37 -18.01
C PHE A 143 16.31 17.29 -18.51
N GLY A 144 17.06 16.89 -19.54
CA GLY A 144 18.14 17.70 -20.10
C GLY A 144 19.31 17.85 -19.13
N SER A 145 19.92 19.04 -19.15
CA SER A 145 21.14 19.36 -18.40
C SER A 145 20.89 19.78 -16.95
N GLN A 146 19.64 19.76 -16.48
CA GLN A 146 19.26 20.22 -15.14
C GLN A 146 18.26 19.23 -14.51
N LEU A 147 18.79 18.33 -13.68
CA LEU A 147 17.98 17.42 -12.87
C LEU A 147 17.90 17.92 -11.43
N ASP A 148 16.67 18.08 -10.91
CA ASP A 148 16.50 18.52 -9.51
C ASP A 148 16.89 17.41 -8.52
N ILE A 149 16.27 16.24 -8.67
CA ILE A 149 16.41 15.13 -7.73
C ILE A 149 16.68 13.84 -8.49
N HIS A 150 17.73 13.13 -8.08
CA HIS A 150 17.99 11.74 -8.46
C HIS A 150 17.97 10.85 -7.22
N SER A 151 17.48 9.61 -7.32
CA SER A 151 17.35 8.75 -6.13
C SER A 151 17.60 7.28 -6.42
N GLY A 152 18.00 6.54 -5.39
CA GLY A 152 18.26 5.09 -5.48
C GLY A 152 18.64 4.47 -4.14
N GLY A 153 19.01 3.19 -4.14
CA GLY A 153 19.64 2.56 -2.97
C GLY A 153 21.06 3.08 -2.75
N ILE A 154 21.58 3.06 -1.53
CA ILE A 154 22.95 3.53 -1.22
C ILE A 154 24.04 2.75 -1.97
N ASP A 155 23.79 1.50 -2.36
CA ASP A 155 24.67 0.73 -3.25
C ASP A 155 24.72 1.25 -4.69
N LEU A 156 23.77 2.10 -5.08
CA LEU A 156 23.81 2.79 -6.36
C LEU A 156 24.61 4.08 -6.31
N ALA A 157 24.97 4.61 -5.13
CA ALA A 157 25.80 5.81 -5.04
C ALA A 157 27.12 5.67 -5.79
N PHE A 158 27.78 4.53 -5.62
CA PHE A 158 28.97 4.16 -6.36
C PHE A 158 28.95 2.66 -6.73
N PRO A 159 29.33 2.29 -7.96
CA PRO A 159 29.78 3.18 -9.03
C PRO A 159 28.65 3.85 -9.83
N HIS A 160 27.41 3.39 -9.66
CA HIS A 160 26.34 3.66 -10.62
C HIS A 160 26.00 5.16 -10.80
N HIS A 161 25.50 5.86 -9.77
CA HIS A 161 25.14 7.29 -9.87
C HIS A 161 26.36 8.20 -10.11
N GLU A 162 27.54 7.84 -9.61
CA GLU A 162 28.78 8.57 -9.92
C GLU A 162 29.07 8.55 -11.43
N ASN A 163 28.93 7.38 -12.07
CA ASN A 163 29.03 7.26 -13.52
C ASN A 163 27.93 8.02 -14.25
N GLU A 164 26.71 8.02 -13.70
CA GLU A 164 25.61 8.76 -14.30
C GLU A 164 25.86 10.27 -14.36
N ILE A 165 26.40 10.82 -13.28
CA ILE A 165 26.82 12.23 -13.20
C ILE A 165 27.90 12.50 -14.25
N ALA A 166 28.97 11.72 -14.24
CA ALA A 166 30.13 11.96 -15.10
C ALA A 166 29.76 11.91 -16.60
N GLN A 167 28.96 10.91 -16.99
CA GLN A 167 28.47 10.78 -18.36
C GLN A 167 27.53 11.93 -18.75
N SER A 168 26.60 12.30 -17.87
CA SER A 168 25.64 13.38 -18.16
C SER A 168 26.31 14.74 -18.27
N GLU A 169 27.30 15.01 -17.40
CA GLU A 169 28.13 16.22 -17.47
C GLU A 169 28.98 16.26 -18.73
N ALA A 170 29.60 15.14 -19.12
CA ALA A 170 30.32 15.01 -20.39
C ALA A 170 29.41 15.28 -21.60
N TYR A 171 28.19 14.72 -21.60
CA TYR A 171 27.25 14.87 -22.72
C TYR A 171 26.74 16.30 -22.86
N HIS A 172 26.32 16.91 -21.75
CA HIS A 172 25.76 18.27 -21.73
C HIS A 172 26.83 19.37 -21.73
N GLN A 173 28.10 18.99 -21.51
CA GLN A 173 29.20 19.93 -21.30
C GLN A 173 28.91 20.91 -20.16
N CYS A 174 28.39 20.38 -19.05
CA CYS A 174 28.10 21.14 -17.83
C CYS A 174 28.92 20.63 -16.65
N GLU A 175 28.98 21.43 -15.58
CA GLU A 175 29.70 21.10 -14.33
C GLU A 175 28.81 20.57 -13.21
N GLN A 176 27.49 20.60 -13.41
CA GLN A 176 26.51 20.16 -12.44
C GLN A 176 25.27 19.67 -13.18
N TRP A 177 25.13 18.35 -13.31
CA TRP A 177 23.94 17.75 -13.94
C TRP A 177 22.75 17.65 -12.98
N GLY A 178 23.00 17.25 -11.73
CA GLY A 178 21.98 17.02 -10.71
C GLY A 178 22.19 17.85 -9.45
N ASN A 179 21.10 18.36 -8.85
CA ASN A 179 21.17 19.17 -7.63
C ASN A 179 21.20 18.33 -6.35
N TYR A 180 20.34 17.31 -6.25
CA TYR A 180 20.20 16.49 -5.06
C TYR A 180 20.18 14.99 -5.39
N PHE A 181 21.00 14.22 -4.69
CA PHE A 181 21.03 12.75 -4.78
C PHE A 181 20.56 12.16 -3.45
N LEU A 182 19.46 11.40 -3.48
CA LEU A 182 18.85 10.81 -2.30
C LEU A 182 19.03 9.29 -2.32
N HIS A 183 19.76 8.77 -1.34
CA HIS A 183 20.06 7.34 -1.23
C HIS A 183 19.39 6.70 -0.03
N SER A 184 18.59 5.66 -0.25
CA SER A 184 17.99 4.88 0.83
C SER A 184 18.97 3.87 1.41
N GLY A 185 18.96 3.71 2.73
CA GLY A 185 19.78 2.72 3.43
C GLY A 185 19.41 1.27 3.08
N HIS A 186 20.26 0.34 3.50
CA HIS A 186 20.06 -1.09 3.24
C HIS A 186 19.00 -1.72 4.15
N LEU A 187 18.37 -2.79 3.65
CA LEU A 187 17.56 -3.70 4.45
C LEU A 187 18.37 -4.96 4.75
N HIS A 188 18.53 -5.28 6.03
CA HIS A 188 19.22 -6.49 6.51
C HIS A 188 18.22 -7.45 7.16
N LEU A 189 18.51 -8.75 7.12
CA LEU A 189 17.83 -9.70 8.01
C LEU A 189 18.53 -9.68 9.37
N LYS A 190 17.79 -9.51 10.46
CA LYS A 190 18.37 -9.47 11.80
C LYS A 190 19.20 -10.73 12.09
N GLY A 191 20.44 -10.53 12.55
CA GLY A 191 21.40 -11.61 12.81
C GLY A 191 22.26 -12.00 11.60
N SER A 192 22.05 -11.37 10.44
CA SER A 192 22.96 -11.43 9.31
C SER A 192 23.75 -10.13 9.21
N VAL A 193 25.06 -10.22 9.03
CA VAL A 193 25.90 -9.07 8.64
C VAL A 193 25.62 -8.67 7.19
N GLU A 194 25.02 -9.59 6.42
CA GLU A 194 24.80 -9.43 4.99
C GLU A 194 23.45 -8.78 4.67
N LYS A 195 23.45 -7.87 3.68
CA LYS A 195 22.21 -7.28 3.15
C LYS A 195 21.33 -8.33 2.49
N MET A 196 20.03 -8.07 2.43
CA MET A 196 19.10 -8.88 1.67
C MET A 196 19.43 -8.79 0.16
N SER A 197 19.73 -9.91 -0.49
CA SER A 197 20.05 -9.93 -1.93
C SER A 197 19.73 -11.26 -2.61
N LYS A 198 19.46 -11.20 -3.92
CA LYS A 198 19.22 -12.40 -4.74
C LYS A 198 20.44 -13.33 -4.78
N SER A 199 21.65 -12.77 -4.78
CA SER A 199 22.91 -13.54 -4.81
C SER A 199 23.12 -14.37 -3.55
N LEU A 200 22.68 -13.86 -2.39
CA LEU A 200 22.80 -14.55 -1.11
C LEU A 200 21.57 -15.43 -0.79
N LYS A 201 20.56 -15.43 -1.67
CA LYS A 201 19.28 -16.17 -1.50
C LYS A 201 18.60 -15.93 -0.15
N ASN A 202 18.90 -14.81 0.51
CA ASN A 202 18.43 -14.44 1.83
C ASN A 202 17.34 -13.36 1.76
N TYR A 203 16.45 -13.45 0.75
CA TYR A 203 15.42 -12.45 0.49
C TYR A 203 14.01 -13.00 0.64
N VAL A 204 13.11 -12.12 1.03
CA VAL A 204 11.67 -12.38 1.10
C VAL A 204 11.04 -11.61 -0.05
N THR A 205 10.22 -12.27 -0.88
CA THR A 205 9.48 -11.55 -1.93
C THR A 205 8.36 -10.73 -1.31
N ILE A 206 7.88 -9.69 -2.00
CA ILE A 206 6.74 -8.92 -1.51
C ILE A 206 5.50 -9.81 -1.39
N LYS A 207 5.31 -10.73 -2.34
CA LYS A 207 4.24 -11.74 -2.27
C LYS A 207 4.32 -12.56 -0.98
N ASP A 208 5.45 -13.18 -0.67
CA ASP A 208 5.61 -14.01 0.53
C ASP A 208 5.48 -13.17 1.81
N PHE A 209 6.01 -11.94 1.79
CA PHE A 209 5.86 -11.00 2.90
C PHE A 209 4.38 -10.70 3.18
N LEU A 210 3.60 -10.46 2.13
CA LEU A 210 2.18 -10.12 2.23
C LEU A 210 1.28 -11.28 2.68
N GLU A 211 1.80 -12.52 2.72
CA GLU A 211 1.12 -13.65 3.35
C GLU A 211 1.13 -13.55 4.89
N SER A 212 2.14 -12.88 5.47
CA SER A 212 2.32 -12.77 6.92
C SER A 212 1.96 -11.39 7.49
N TYR A 213 2.09 -10.35 6.67
CA TYR A 213 1.92 -8.96 7.08
C TYR A 213 1.15 -8.16 6.04
N THR A 214 0.45 -7.14 6.48
CA THR A 214 -0.31 -6.24 5.62
C THR A 214 0.56 -5.13 5.03
N ALA A 215 0.09 -4.50 3.96
CA ALA A 215 0.73 -3.31 3.40
C ALA A 215 0.84 -2.17 4.41
N ASN A 216 -0.16 -1.98 5.29
CA ASN A 216 -0.12 -0.97 6.35
C ASN A 216 1.02 -1.22 7.35
N GLU A 217 1.22 -2.48 7.75
CA GLU A 217 2.30 -2.86 8.66
C GLU A 217 3.66 -2.65 8.01
N PHE A 218 3.81 -3.02 6.74
CA PHE A 218 5.02 -2.74 5.97
C PHE A 218 5.34 -1.25 5.90
N ARG A 219 4.33 -0.44 5.55
CA ARG A 219 4.49 1.02 5.48
C ARG A 219 4.92 1.59 6.81
N LEU A 220 4.26 1.19 7.90
CA LEU A 220 4.60 1.70 9.22
C LEU A 220 5.98 1.24 9.67
N PHE A 221 6.37 0.01 9.37
CA PHE A 221 7.74 -0.48 9.58
C PHE A 221 8.78 0.43 8.89
N CYS A 222 8.55 0.80 7.64
CA CYS A 222 9.43 1.74 6.94
C CYS A 222 9.42 3.15 7.57
N LEU A 223 8.27 3.66 7.99
CA LEU A 223 8.14 5.02 8.55
C LEU A 223 8.82 5.17 9.91
N LEU A 224 8.96 4.08 10.67
CA LEU A 224 9.60 4.08 12.00
C LEU A 224 11.13 4.21 11.93
N THR A 225 11.73 4.15 10.74
CA THR A 225 13.16 4.40 10.54
C THR A 225 13.37 5.48 9.48
N ARG A 226 14.42 6.31 9.62
CA ARG A 226 14.77 7.30 8.59
C ARG A 226 15.18 6.59 7.30
N TYR A 227 14.78 7.12 6.15
CA TYR A 227 15.00 6.45 4.86
C TYR A 227 16.49 6.20 4.54
N ARG A 228 17.39 7.05 5.05
CA ARG A 228 18.86 6.93 4.85
C ARG A 228 19.51 5.90 5.76
N SER A 229 18.84 5.51 6.84
CA SER A 229 19.38 4.55 7.80
C SER A 229 19.20 3.13 7.29
N ALA A 230 20.14 2.26 7.65
CA ALA A 230 19.93 0.82 7.49
C ALA A 230 18.77 0.37 8.40
N ILE A 231 17.98 -0.59 7.91
CA ILE A 231 16.84 -1.15 8.64
C ILE A 231 17.07 -2.65 8.81
N ASP A 232 16.87 -3.14 10.03
CA ASP A 232 16.88 -4.56 10.32
C ASP A 232 15.47 -5.13 10.27
N TYR A 233 15.20 -6.01 9.32
CA TYR A 233 13.98 -6.77 9.23
C TYR A 233 13.99 -7.93 10.23
N SER A 234 12.99 -7.94 11.13
CA SER A 234 12.77 -8.99 12.12
C SER A 234 11.32 -9.02 12.60
N ASP A 235 10.91 -10.11 13.24
CA ASP A 235 9.59 -10.18 13.88
C ASP A 235 9.42 -9.08 14.96
N ALA A 236 10.50 -8.72 15.65
CA ALA A 236 10.45 -7.66 16.66
C ALA A 236 10.11 -6.29 16.05
N SER A 237 10.80 -5.91 14.97
CA SER A 237 10.56 -4.63 14.29
C SER A 237 9.19 -4.60 13.59
N MET A 238 8.73 -5.74 13.08
CA MET A 238 7.37 -5.85 12.53
C MET A 238 6.28 -5.77 13.62
N ASN A 239 6.51 -6.38 14.78
CA ASN A 239 5.59 -6.29 15.91
C ASN A 239 5.50 -4.87 16.49
N GLU A 240 6.59 -4.09 16.46
CA GLU A 240 6.58 -2.67 16.81
C GLU A 240 5.70 -1.86 15.85
N ALA A 241 5.85 -2.08 14.55
CA ALA A 241 5.00 -1.48 13.52
C ALA A 241 3.53 -1.87 13.75
N ARG A 242 3.22 -3.16 13.93
CA ARG A 242 1.86 -3.64 14.21
C ARG A 242 1.25 -2.98 15.45
N SER A 243 2.01 -2.87 16.53
CA SER A 243 1.55 -2.26 17.79
C SER A 243 1.24 -0.78 17.61
N THR A 244 2.09 -0.06 16.87
CA THR A 244 1.90 1.35 16.54
C THR A 244 0.63 1.53 15.69
N LEU A 245 0.45 0.70 14.64
CA LEU A 245 -0.73 0.74 13.77
C LEU A 245 -2.03 0.44 14.54
N SER A 246 -1.98 -0.56 15.42
CA SER A 246 -3.12 -0.96 16.28
C SER A 246 -3.55 0.20 17.18
N THR A 247 -2.58 0.90 17.78
CA THR A 247 -2.86 2.08 18.62
C THR A 247 -3.53 3.20 17.84
N ILE A 248 -3.03 3.50 16.64
CA ILE A 248 -3.61 4.52 15.75
C ILE A 248 -5.04 4.15 15.35
N SER A 249 -5.23 2.89 14.96
CA SER A 249 -6.55 2.35 14.58
C SER A 249 -7.52 2.39 15.76
N ALA A 250 -7.11 1.97 16.96
CA ALA A 250 -7.94 1.98 18.15
C ALA A 250 -8.39 3.39 18.54
N PHE A 251 -7.50 4.38 18.44
CA PHE A 251 -7.87 5.78 18.62
C PHE A 251 -8.93 6.21 17.61
N CYS A 252 -8.76 5.88 16.32
CA CYS A 252 -9.73 6.25 15.29
C CYS A 252 -11.13 5.68 15.58
N HIS A 253 -11.22 4.42 15.99
CA HIS A 253 -12.49 3.79 16.38
C HIS A 253 -13.09 4.44 17.64
N THR A 254 -12.28 4.71 18.65
CA THR A 254 -12.72 5.30 19.92
C THR A 254 -13.23 6.73 19.72
N ALA A 255 -12.48 7.55 18.96
CA ALA A 255 -12.89 8.91 18.59
C ALA A 255 -14.19 8.89 17.77
N GLN A 256 -14.33 7.97 16.82
CA GLN A 256 -15.55 7.80 16.02
C GLN A 256 -16.75 7.41 16.91
N ALA A 257 -16.57 6.47 17.84
CA ALA A 257 -17.60 6.06 18.79
C ALA A 257 -18.04 7.22 19.70
N TYR A 258 -17.07 8.02 20.18
CA TYR A 258 -17.37 9.24 20.92
C TYR A 258 -18.12 10.27 20.07
N MET A 259 -17.75 10.49 18.81
CA MET A 259 -18.47 11.42 17.94
C MET A 259 -19.92 10.98 17.68
N GLN A 260 -20.15 9.67 17.51
CA GLN A 260 -21.48 9.10 17.29
C GLN A 260 -22.34 9.00 18.57
N GLY A 261 -21.74 9.18 19.75
CA GLY A 261 -22.44 9.07 21.04
C GLY A 261 -22.57 7.66 21.58
N HIS A 262 -21.87 6.71 20.97
CA HIS A 262 -21.74 5.35 21.48
C HIS A 262 -20.77 5.26 22.67
N LEU A 263 -19.89 6.25 22.86
CA LEU A 263 -18.99 6.36 24.01
C LEU A 263 -19.36 7.57 24.87
N GLN A 264 -19.49 7.32 26.17
CA GLN A 264 -19.71 8.34 27.21
C GLN A 264 -18.42 8.47 28.03
N CYS A 265 -17.95 9.69 28.24
CA CYS A 265 -16.73 10.01 28.97
C CYS A 265 -16.93 11.24 29.86
N GLN A 266 -15.90 11.58 30.64
CA GLN A 266 -15.86 12.82 31.42
C GLN A 266 -15.85 14.06 30.50
N PRO A 267 -16.16 15.26 31.03
CA PRO A 267 -16.03 16.50 30.27
C PRO A 267 -14.65 16.62 29.61
N ILE A 268 -14.66 16.96 28.32
CA ILE A 268 -13.47 17.06 27.48
C ILE A 268 -12.86 18.45 27.63
N GLU A 269 -11.54 18.52 27.83
CA GLU A 269 -10.78 19.78 27.84
C GLU A 269 -10.40 20.15 26.40
N GLU A 270 -11.39 20.62 25.63
CA GLU A 270 -11.25 20.82 24.18
C GLU A 270 -10.18 21.86 23.81
N GLY A 271 -10.00 22.92 24.61
CA GLY A 271 -9.01 23.96 24.34
C GLY A 271 -7.59 23.41 24.26
N ILE A 272 -7.24 22.50 25.18
CA ILE A 272 -5.93 21.84 25.21
C ILE A 272 -5.79 20.92 23.99
N LEU A 273 -6.84 20.20 23.60
CA LEU A 273 -6.78 19.30 22.44
C LEU A 273 -6.63 20.08 21.13
N TRP A 274 -7.28 21.24 20.97
CA TRP A 274 -7.10 22.12 19.82
C TRP A 274 -5.68 22.68 19.73
N GLU A 275 -5.14 23.17 20.85
CA GLU A 275 -3.76 23.67 20.91
C GLU A 275 -2.77 22.57 20.53
N ARG A 276 -2.95 21.35 21.08
CA ARG A 276 -2.12 20.19 20.75
C ARG A 276 -2.25 19.79 19.29
N LEU A 277 -3.45 19.75 18.72
CA LEU A 277 -3.66 19.43 17.30
C LEU A 277 -2.90 20.43 16.41
N SER A 278 -3.02 21.73 16.68
CA SER A 278 -2.30 22.78 15.94
C SER A 278 -0.79 22.62 16.08
N ALA A 279 -0.29 22.35 17.29
CA ALA A 279 1.13 22.13 17.53
C ALA A 279 1.65 20.87 16.82
N THR A 280 0.87 19.77 16.81
CA THR A 280 1.16 18.53 16.08
C THR A 280 1.24 18.79 14.58
N GLN A 281 0.28 19.50 13.99
CA GLN A 281 0.28 19.84 12.56
C GLN A 281 1.56 20.57 12.14
N SER A 282 1.92 21.63 12.89
CA SER A 282 3.17 22.37 12.66
C SER A 282 4.40 21.49 12.84
N SER A 283 4.44 20.66 13.88
CA SER A 283 5.61 19.83 14.21
C SER A 283 5.81 18.68 13.22
N VAL A 284 4.74 18.07 12.73
CA VAL A 284 4.80 17.06 11.66
C VAL A 284 5.33 17.68 10.38
N ARG A 285 4.82 18.85 9.97
CA ARG A 285 5.33 19.55 8.78
C ARG A 285 6.83 19.86 8.90
N LYS A 286 7.28 20.33 10.08
CA LYS A 286 8.71 20.59 10.35
C LYS A 286 9.56 19.32 10.30
N ALA A 287 9.07 18.21 10.87
CA ALA A 287 9.78 16.93 10.83
C ALA A 287 9.92 16.40 9.39
N LEU A 288 8.86 16.45 8.60
CA LEU A 288 8.93 15.99 7.20
C LEU A 288 9.78 16.90 6.30
N ALA A 289 9.88 18.20 6.62
CA ALA A 289 10.76 19.13 5.92
C ALA A 289 12.25 18.97 6.30
N ASP A 290 12.53 18.31 7.42
CA ASP A 290 13.87 18.00 7.92
C ASP A 290 14.28 16.60 7.44
N ASP A 291 14.76 16.52 6.19
CA ASP A 291 15.25 15.26 5.57
C ASP A 291 14.25 14.09 5.68
N PHE A 292 12.94 14.38 5.52
CA PHE A 292 11.86 13.41 5.62
C PHE A 292 11.88 12.61 6.94
N ASP A 293 12.03 13.26 8.11
CA ASP A 293 12.09 12.62 9.43
C ASP A 293 10.75 11.99 9.85
N THR A 294 10.37 10.90 9.19
CA THR A 294 9.14 10.14 9.44
C THR A 294 9.04 9.55 10.84
N PRO A 295 10.11 9.05 11.49
CA PRO A 295 10.00 8.55 12.86
C PRO A 295 9.55 9.63 13.83
N LYS A 296 10.09 10.85 13.69
CA LYS A 296 9.70 12.01 14.50
C LYS A 296 8.27 12.43 14.21
N ALA A 297 7.86 12.45 12.93
CA ALA A 297 6.48 12.74 12.56
C ALA A 297 5.49 11.74 13.19
N VAL A 298 5.77 10.44 13.11
CA VAL A 298 4.95 9.39 13.73
C VAL A 298 4.89 9.55 15.25
N ASN A 299 6.02 9.83 15.91
CA ASN A 299 6.07 10.05 17.35
C ASN A 299 5.17 11.23 17.79
N VAL A 300 5.24 12.36 17.09
CA VAL A 300 4.42 13.54 17.35
C VAL A 300 2.91 13.24 17.19
N ILE A 301 2.54 12.42 16.21
CA ILE A 301 1.15 11.96 16.00
C ILE A 301 0.72 11.02 17.14
N MET A 302 1.59 10.11 17.56
CA MET A 302 1.32 9.20 18.68
C MET A 302 1.14 9.96 20.00
N SER A 303 1.88 11.06 20.22
CA SER A 303 1.67 11.94 21.38
C SER A 303 0.28 12.60 21.36
N LEU A 304 -0.18 13.09 20.20
CA LEU A 304 -1.53 13.62 20.05
C LEU A 304 -2.60 12.55 20.37
N ILE A 305 -2.41 11.34 19.83
CA ILE A 305 -3.31 10.20 20.06
C ILE A 305 -3.36 9.84 21.54
N HIS A 306 -2.21 9.81 22.22
CA HIS A 306 -2.12 9.54 23.65
C HIS A 306 -2.97 10.53 24.45
N HIS A 307 -2.80 11.84 24.21
CA HIS A 307 -3.57 12.87 24.89
C HIS A 307 -5.08 12.78 24.58
N GLY A 308 -5.45 12.45 23.34
CA GLY A 308 -6.84 12.20 22.97
C GLY A 308 -7.45 11.01 23.74
N ASN A 309 -6.72 9.89 23.79
CA ASN A 309 -7.15 8.69 24.52
C ASN A 309 -7.29 8.94 26.03
N CYS A 310 -6.43 9.76 26.64
CA CYS A 310 -6.56 10.15 28.05
C CYS A 310 -7.89 10.86 28.35
N GLN A 311 -8.47 11.58 27.40
CA GLN A 311 -9.77 12.25 27.59
C GLN A 311 -10.97 11.38 27.18
N LEU A 312 -10.76 10.32 26.40
CA LEU A 312 -11.82 9.38 25.98
C LEU A 312 -12.02 8.20 26.95
N GLN A 313 -11.70 8.38 28.22
CA GLN A 313 -11.89 7.31 29.22
C GLN A 313 -13.38 7.09 29.52
N PRO A 314 -13.88 5.85 29.48
CA PRO A 314 -15.30 5.56 29.73
C PRO A 314 -15.75 6.05 31.11
N ALA A 315 -16.92 6.69 31.16
CA ALA A 315 -17.52 7.18 32.40
C ALA A 315 -18.91 6.54 32.64
N THR A 316 -19.21 6.24 33.90
CA THR A 316 -20.50 5.63 34.30
C THR A 316 -21.64 6.65 34.44
N LYS A 317 -21.33 7.95 34.52
CA LYS A 317 -22.30 9.05 34.60
C LYS A 317 -21.84 10.19 33.70
N ASN A 318 -22.75 10.67 32.84
CA ASN A 318 -22.50 11.79 31.94
C ASN A 318 -23.07 13.08 32.55
N ASN A 319 -22.20 14.00 32.94
CA ASN A 319 -22.58 15.23 33.65
C ASN A 319 -22.23 16.52 32.88
N GLY A 320 -21.82 16.44 31.61
CA GLY A 320 -21.34 17.61 30.87
C GLY A 320 -21.77 17.66 29.39
N PRO A 321 -21.68 18.84 28.75
CA PRO A 321 -21.90 18.99 27.32
C PRO A 321 -20.85 18.17 26.53
N ARG A 322 -21.28 17.54 25.44
CA ARG A 322 -20.40 16.79 24.54
C ARG A 322 -19.89 17.70 23.43
N CYS A 323 -18.57 17.72 23.24
CA CYS A 323 -17.90 18.44 22.17
C CYS A 323 -17.21 17.47 21.21
N PRO A 324 -17.91 16.94 20.19
CA PRO A 324 -17.32 16.00 19.23
C PRO A 324 -16.40 16.67 18.21
N ALA A 325 -16.45 18.00 18.07
CA ALA A 325 -15.77 18.74 17.01
C ALA A 325 -14.25 18.54 17.02
N VAL A 326 -13.61 18.63 18.19
CA VAL A 326 -12.15 18.48 18.31
C VAL A 326 -11.67 17.09 17.92
N PHE A 327 -12.40 16.05 18.34
CA PHE A 327 -12.09 14.67 17.93
C PHE A 327 -12.38 14.43 16.45
N GLY A 328 -13.38 15.10 15.88
CA GLY A 328 -13.59 15.11 14.43
C GLY A 328 -12.40 15.68 13.66
N ALA A 329 -11.84 16.80 14.12
CA ALA A 329 -10.66 17.40 13.51
C ALA A 329 -9.39 16.55 13.71
N MET A 330 -9.17 16.00 14.91
CA MET A 330 -8.06 15.08 15.17
C MET A 330 -8.16 13.83 14.29
N LEU A 331 -9.35 13.21 14.21
CA LEU A 331 -9.58 12.03 13.39
C LEU A 331 -9.36 12.31 11.91
N SER A 332 -9.85 13.45 11.41
CA SER A 332 -9.60 13.90 10.04
C SER A 332 -8.11 14.03 9.78
N TYR A 333 -7.40 14.77 10.63
CA TYR A 333 -5.97 14.99 10.48
C TYR A 333 -5.15 13.69 10.52
N VAL A 334 -5.41 12.80 11.50
CA VAL A 334 -4.71 11.52 11.63
C VAL A 334 -4.94 10.65 10.40
N ARG A 335 -6.18 10.55 9.90
CA ARG A 335 -6.47 9.79 8.67
C ARG A 335 -5.77 10.40 7.45
N GLU A 336 -5.76 11.72 7.34
CA GLU A 336 -5.13 12.42 6.22
C GLU A 336 -3.61 12.24 6.20
N ILE A 337 -2.94 12.43 7.33
CA ILE A 337 -1.49 12.29 7.39
C ILE A 337 -1.05 10.83 7.20
N MET A 338 -1.83 9.87 7.69
CA MET A 338 -1.55 8.45 7.47
C MET A 338 -1.77 8.06 6.00
N ALA A 339 -2.79 8.61 5.34
CA ALA A 339 -2.97 8.46 3.90
C ALA A 339 -1.80 9.06 3.11
N VAL A 340 -1.23 10.19 3.54
CA VAL A 340 0.01 10.76 2.96
C VAL A 340 1.20 9.80 3.06
N PHE A 341 1.27 9.01 4.13
CA PHE A 341 2.27 7.95 4.29
C PHE A 341 1.92 6.64 3.58
N GLY A 342 0.78 6.56 2.89
CA GLY A 342 0.27 5.36 2.23
C GLY A 342 -0.31 4.31 3.19
N VAL A 343 -0.65 4.72 4.42
CA VAL A 343 -1.34 3.89 5.41
C VAL A 343 -2.84 4.18 5.34
N ASP A 344 -3.63 3.18 4.93
CA ASP A 344 -5.09 3.32 4.87
C ASP A 344 -5.71 2.95 6.21
N LEU A 345 -6.29 3.94 6.88
CA LEU A 345 -7.03 3.78 8.14
C LEU A 345 -8.55 3.78 7.93
N LEU A 346 -9.00 3.93 6.69
CA LEU A 346 -10.40 3.70 6.39
C LEU A 346 -10.60 2.19 6.42
N ASP A 347 -11.56 1.76 7.23
CA ASP A 347 -11.95 0.37 7.40
C ASP A 347 -12.71 -0.12 6.15
N ARG A 348 -12.09 0.01 4.98
CA ARG A 348 -12.40 -0.82 3.82
C ARG A 348 -11.73 -2.14 4.13
N LYS A 349 -12.42 -3.01 4.84
CA LYS A 349 -12.02 -4.42 4.99
C LYS A 349 -11.56 -4.92 3.62
N GLU A 350 -10.24 -5.04 3.42
CA GLU A 350 -9.73 -6.09 2.58
C GLU A 350 -10.20 -7.36 3.27
N VAL A 351 -11.16 -8.04 2.64
CA VAL A 351 -11.80 -9.23 3.18
C VAL A 351 -10.75 -10.33 3.20
N HIS A 352 -10.02 -10.42 4.32
CA HIS A 352 -9.26 -11.61 4.66
C HIS A 352 -9.54 -11.99 6.13
N ASP A 353 -10.37 -13.03 6.23
CA ASP A 353 -10.27 -14.15 7.16
C ASP A 353 -10.56 -14.01 8.68
N SER A 354 -11.14 -12.89 9.13
CA SER A 354 -11.89 -12.87 10.41
C SER A 354 -13.41 -12.98 10.22
N SER A 355 -13.89 -12.86 8.98
CA SER A 355 -15.31 -12.98 8.64
C SER A 355 -15.80 -14.42 8.61
N GLY A 356 -14.92 -15.43 8.48
CA GLY A 356 -15.34 -16.84 8.43
C GLY A 356 -16.02 -17.29 9.73
N VAL A 357 -15.39 -17.03 10.88
CA VAL A 357 -15.95 -17.41 12.19
C VAL A 357 -17.22 -16.61 12.50
N LEU A 358 -17.21 -15.29 12.25
CA LEU A 358 -18.39 -14.45 12.47
C LEU A 358 -19.54 -14.81 11.51
N ASN A 359 -19.26 -15.11 10.23
CA ASN A 359 -20.27 -15.56 9.28
C ASN A 359 -20.83 -16.92 9.69
N ASN A 360 -19.99 -17.87 10.11
CA ASN A 360 -20.44 -19.18 10.58
C ASN A 360 -21.34 -19.06 11.82
N VAL A 361 -20.99 -18.18 12.77
CA VAL A 361 -21.81 -17.91 13.96
C VAL A 361 -23.15 -17.26 13.57
N VAL A 362 -23.12 -16.28 12.65
CA VAL A 362 -24.33 -15.62 12.14
C VAL A 362 -25.21 -16.62 11.37
N GLU A 363 -24.63 -17.48 10.56
CA GLU A 363 -25.35 -18.53 9.81
C GLU A 363 -26.02 -19.53 10.76
N GLU A 364 -25.32 -20.00 11.81
CA GLU A 364 -25.92 -20.89 12.81
C GLU A 364 -27.03 -20.21 13.61
N LEU A 365 -26.89 -18.92 13.95
CA LEU A 365 -27.96 -18.14 14.57
C LEU A 365 -29.20 -18.01 13.67
N VAL A 366 -28.99 -17.78 12.38
CA VAL A 366 -30.09 -17.70 11.39
C VAL A 366 -30.74 -19.07 11.19
N HIS A 367 -29.97 -20.16 11.20
CA HIS A 367 -30.47 -21.53 11.11
C HIS A 367 -31.28 -21.93 12.34
N PHE A 368 -30.77 -21.65 13.53
CA PHE A 368 -31.47 -21.86 14.79
C PHE A 368 -32.81 -21.12 14.82
N ARG A 369 -32.82 -19.82 14.48
CA ARG A 369 -34.06 -19.04 14.34
C ARG A 369 -35.05 -19.71 13.39
N SER A 370 -34.57 -20.19 12.25
CA SER A 370 -35.42 -20.80 11.23
C SER A 370 -36.05 -22.10 11.71
N LYS A 371 -35.31 -22.92 12.47
CA LYS A 371 -35.84 -24.13 13.13
C LYS A 371 -36.89 -23.79 14.19
N VAL A 372 -36.60 -22.83 15.09
CA VAL A 372 -37.53 -22.39 16.13
C VAL A 372 -38.82 -21.82 15.52
N ARG A 373 -38.70 -21.00 14.48
CA ARG A 373 -39.87 -20.45 13.78
C ARG A 373 -40.68 -21.54 13.08
N LYS A 374 -40.05 -22.53 12.45
CA LYS A 374 -40.75 -23.68 11.84
C LYS A 374 -41.49 -24.49 12.90
N PHE A 375 -40.89 -24.76 14.04
CA PHE A 375 -41.52 -25.46 15.16
C PHE A 375 -42.69 -24.68 15.79
N ALA A 376 -42.54 -23.36 15.93
CA ALA A 376 -43.62 -22.51 16.43
C ALA A 376 -44.81 -22.42 15.45
N LEU A 377 -44.58 -22.70 14.16
CA LEU A 377 -45.61 -22.73 13.11
C LEU A 377 -46.10 -24.14 12.77
N SER A 378 -45.46 -25.20 13.27
CA SER A 378 -45.90 -26.57 13.03
C SER A 378 -47.12 -26.88 13.91
N VAL A 379 -48.15 -27.45 13.31
CA VAL A 379 -49.32 -27.98 14.01
C VAL A 379 -49.00 -29.40 14.45
N GLU A 380 -49.28 -29.75 15.70
CA GLU A 380 -49.36 -31.17 16.08
C GLU A 380 -50.61 -31.77 15.43
N ASP A 381 -50.42 -32.72 14.52
CA ASP A 381 -51.51 -33.58 14.07
C ASP A 381 -51.96 -34.44 15.26
N GLN A 382 -52.91 -33.94 16.06
CA GLN A 382 -53.77 -34.83 16.82
C GLN A 382 -54.78 -35.45 15.86
N ALA A 383 -54.34 -36.48 15.14
CA ALA A 383 -55.24 -37.38 14.42
C ALA A 383 -55.93 -38.31 15.43
N SER A 384 -57.07 -37.85 15.96
CA SER A 384 -58.15 -38.72 16.42
C SER A 384 -59.37 -38.51 15.52
N GLN A 385 -59.52 -39.44 14.58
CA GLN A 385 -60.74 -39.89 13.89
C GLN A 385 -61.97 -38.96 13.84
N ASN A 386 -62.30 -38.42 12.65
CA ASN A 386 -63.50 -38.83 11.90
C ASN A 386 -63.62 -38.05 10.58
N PRO A 387 -63.99 -38.69 9.45
CA PRO A 387 -64.19 -38.02 8.17
C PRO A 387 -65.67 -37.69 7.97
N GLN A 388 -66.05 -36.41 7.97
CA GLN A 388 -67.16 -35.94 7.14
C GLN A 388 -67.29 -34.41 7.13
N THR A 389 -67.67 -33.93 5.96
CA THR A 389 -68.10 -32.57 5.58
C THR A 389 -67.01 -31.52 5.37
N GLY A 390 -66.94 -31.05 4.12
CA GLY A 390 -66.07 -29.96 3.71
C GLY A 390 -66.56 -28.62 4.23
N SER A 391 -65.62 -27.75 4.60
CA SER A 391 -65.80 -26.30 4.64
C SER A 391 -64.44 -25.62 4.81
N GLU A 392 -64.23 -24.60 3.99
CA GLU A 392 -63.44 -23.38 4.21
C GLU A 392 -61.98 -23.46 4.70
N ILE A 393 -61.09 -22.81 3.93
CA ILE A 393 -59.70 -22.54 4.27
C ILE A 393 -59.67 -21.58 5.48
N GLN A 394 -59.67 -22.14 6.70
CA GLN A 394 -59.35 -21.37 7.90
C GLN A 394 -57.90 -20.89 7.85
N LYS A 395 -57.68 -19.58 8.01
CA LYS A 395 -56.36 -19.00 8.25
C LYS A 395 -55.74 -19.70 9.46
N ARG A 396 -54.68 -20.46 9.21
CA ARG A 396 -53.93 -21.22 10.23
C ARG A 396 -53.37 -20.25 11.27
N HIS A 397 -53.92 -20.27 12.47
CA HIS A 397 -53.40 -19.50 13.60
C HIS A 397 -52.27 -20.29 14.29
N PRO A 398 -51.15 -19.64 14.66
CA PRO A 398 -50.10 -20.29 15.47
C PRO A 398 -50.68 -20.74 16.80
N GLN A 399 -50.17 -21.85 17.36
CA GLN A 399 -50.59 -22.28 18.69
C GLN A 399 -50.32 -21.16 19.72
N PRO A 400 -51.29 -20.81 20.57
CA PRO A 400 -51.23 -19.61 21.41
C PRO A 400 -50.06 -19.61 22.40
N ASP A 401 -49.63 -20.78 22.86
CA ASP A 401 -48.47 -21.03 23.71
C ASP A 401 -47.12 -20.81 23.00
N ARG A 402 -47.08 -20.90 21.65
CA ARG A 402 -45.87 -20.74 20.83
C ARG A 402 -45.70 -19.34 20.24
N VAL A 403 -46.67 -18.45 20.41
CA VAL A 403 -46.60 -17.03 19.99
C VAL A 403 -45.38 -16.28 20.56
N PRO A 404 -44.95 -16.50 21.82
CA PRO A 404 -43.73 -15.87 22.34
C PRO A 404 -42.47 -16.23 21.53
N LEU A 405 -42.36 -17.46 21.02
CA LEU A 405 -41.22 -17.90 20.22
C LEU A 405 -41.15 -17.16 18.87
N LEU A 406 -42.30 -16.86 18.27
CA LEU A 406 -42.37 -16.06 17.03
C LEU A 406 -41.90 -14.63 17.28
N LYS A 407 -42.30 -14.01 18.41
CA LYS A 407 -41.85 -12.67 18.81
C LYS A 407 -40.33 -12.61 19.01
N VAL A 408 -39.73 -13.63 19.65
CA VAL A 408 -38.28 -13.71 19.80
C VAL A 408 -37.57 -13.89 18.45
N CYS A 409 -38.12 -14.69 17.54
CA CYS A 409 -37.57 -14.84 16.19
C CYS A 409 -37.61 -13.55 15.36
N ASP A 410 -38.62 -12.70 15.58
CA ASP A 410 -38.76 -11.41 14.90
C ASP A 410 -37.87 -10.34 15.55
N ALA A 411 -37.73 -10.35 16.88
CA ALA A 411 -36.77 -9.51 17.61
C ALA A 411 -35.32 -9.79 17.16
N LEU A 412 -34.93 -11.07 17.06
CA LEU A 412 -33.60 -11.46 16.58
C LEU A 412 -33.34 -10.98 15.15
N ARG A 413 -34.33 -11.08 14.24
CA ARG A 413 -34.22 -10.53 12.88
C ARG A 413 -34.00 -9.02 12.90
N ASN A 414 -34.74 -8.29 13.73
CA ASN A 414 -34.65 -6.84 13.79
C ASN A 414 -33.33 -6.37 14.39
N ASN A 415 -32.78 -7.09 15.37
CA ASN A 415 -31.49 -6.77 15.98
C ASN A 415 -30.30 -7.06 15.06
N LEU A 416 -30.44 -8.03 14.14
CA LEU A 416 -29.41 -8.37 13.15
C LEU A 416 -29.37 -7.42 11.95
N ALA A 417 -30.47 -6.73 11.64
CA ALA A 417 -30.55 -5.84 10.48
C ALA A 417 -29.62 -4.59 10.54
N PRO A 418 -29.46 -3.89 11.69
CA PRO A 418 -28.47 -2.82 11.83
C PRO A 418 -27.02 -3.31 11.74
N LEU A 419 -26.78 -4.61 11.94
CA LEU A 419 -25.47 -5.25 11.82
C LEU A 419 -25.18 -5.71 10.38
N GLY A 420 -26.02 -5.33 9.40
CA GLY A 420 -25.86 -5.67 7.98
C GLY A 420 -26.38 -7.05 7.58
N VAL A 421 -27.02 -7.80 8.49
CA VAL A 421 -27.54 -9.14 8.22
C VAL A 421 -29.04 -9.08 7.93
N HIS A 422 -29.42 -9.20 6.66
CA HIS A 422 -30.80 -9.14 6.21
C HIS A 422 -31.40 -10.53 5.95
N ILE A 423 -32.28 -10.98 6.83
CA ILE A 423 -32.96 -12.29 6.69
C ILE A 423 -34.23 -12.12 5.83
N LYS A 424 -34.16 -12.49 4.54
CA LYS A 424 -35.34 -12.52 3.65
C LYS A 424 -36.21 -13.74 3.96
N VAL A 425 -37.49 -13.52 4.30
CA VAL A 425 -38.48 -14.59 4.44
C VAL A 425 -39.03 -14.91 3.05
N ARG A 426 -38.66 -16.04 2.45
CA ARG A 426 -39.36 -16.55 1.26
C ARG A 426 -40.74 -17.05 1.68
N PHE A 427 -41.78 -16.28 1.40
CA PHE A 427 -43.10 -16.86 1.22
C PHE A 427 -43.04 -17.62 -0.11
N LEU A 428 -43.04 -18.96 -0.05
CA LEU A 428 -43.27 -19.78 -1.24
C LEU A 428 -44.78 -19.72 -1.54
N PRO A 429 -45.22 -19.12 -2.67
CA PRO A 429 -46.53 -19.45 -3.19
C PRO A 429 -46.50 -20.91 -3.64
N ILE A 430 -47.53 -21.64 -3.25
CA ILE A 430 -47.77 -23.01 -3.66
C ILE A 430 -48.01 -23.03 -5.17
N ARG A 431 -47.26 -23.90 -5.87
CA ARG A 431 -47.21 -24.21 -7.32
C ARG A 431 -46.16 -23.44 -8.11
N LEU A 432 -45.20 -24.19 -8.66
CA LEU A 432 -44.91 -24.25 -10.10
C LEU A 432 -44.10 -25.52 -10.41
N SER A 433 -44.36 -26.07 -11.60
CA SER A 433 -43.89 -27.35 -12.15
C SER A 433 -42.41 -27.35 -12.55
N ALA A 434 -41.82 -28.54 -12.68
CA ALA A 434 -40.41 -28.85 -12.94
C ALA A 434 -39.78 -28.33 -14.26
N ALA A 435 -40.32 -27.28 -14.89
CA ALA A 435 -39.86 -26.79 -16.20
C ALA A 435 -38.99 -25.51 -16.15
N GLU A 436 -38.79 -24.88 -14.98
CA GLU A 436 -38.03 -23.62 -14.86
C GLU A 436 -36.61 -23.78 -14.28
N LEU A 437 -36.17 -25.00 -13.96
CA LEU A 437 -34.82 -25.28 -13.42
C LEU A 437 -33.74 -25.58 -14.48
N LEU A 438 -34.02 -25.37 -15.78
CA LEU A 438 -33.08 -25.68 -16.88
C LEU A 438 -32.76 -24.47 -17.77
N LYS A 439 -32.64 -23.26 -17.19
CA LYS A 439 -32.26 -22.04 -17.94
C LYS A 439 -31.21 -21.15 -17.29
N GLU A 440 -30.29 -21.71 -16.50
CA GLU A 440 -29.07 -20.98 -16.10
C GLU A 440 -27.83 -21.83 -16.39
N ASN A 441 -27.47 -21.90 -17.68
CA ASN A 441 -26.14 -22.26 -18.17
C ASN A 441 -25.94 -21.54 -19.51
N SER A 442 -25.53 -20.28 -19.48
CA SER A 442 -24.88 -19.61 -20.62
C SER A 442 -24.16 -18.34 -20.17
N TRP A 443 -22.86 -18.29 -20.45
CA TRP A 443 -22.00 -17.12 -20.42
C TRP A 443 -22.55 -15.96 -21.24
N LEU A 444 -22.27 -14.71 -20.84
CA LEU A 444 -21.79 -13.64 -21.76
C LEU A 444 -21.42 -12.34 -21.01
N LEU A 445 -20.21 -11.88 -21.32
CA LEU A 445 -19.72 -10.50 -21.26
C LEU A 445 -20.75 -9.52 -21.83
N TYR A 446 -20.89 -8.31 -21.27
CA TYR A 446 -20.86 -7.07 -22.05
C TYR A 446 -20.58 -5.82 -21.20
N LYS A 447 -19.85 -4.92 -21.86
CA LYS A 447 -19.34 -3.58 -21.54
C LYS A 447 -20.41 -2.52 -21.89
N HIS A 448 -20.55 -1.46 -21.08
CA HIS A 448 -20.94 -0.08 -21.45
C HIS A 448 -20.84 0.78 -20.16
N GLY A 449 -20.30 2.00 -20.12
CA GLY A 449 -20.16 3.02 -21.15
C GLY A 449 -21.19 4.14 -20.94
N THR A 450 -20.75 5.23 -20.29
CA THR A 450 -21.25 6.64 -20.32
C THR A 450 -22.65 6.99 -19.79
N LEU A 451 -22.68 7.94 -18.85
CA LEU A 451 -22.83 9.37 -19.14
C LEU A 451 -21.88 10.19 -18.25
#